data_AF-A0A7S4RZI7-F1
#
_entry.id   AF-A0A7S4RZI7-F1
#
_cell.length_a   1.000
_cell.length_b   1.000
_cell.length_c   1.000
_cell.angle_alpha   90.00
_cell.angle_beta   90.00
_cell.angle_gamma   90.00
#
_symmetry.space_group_name_H-M   'P 1'
#
loop_
_entity.id
_entity.type
_entity.pdbx_description
1 polymer ?
#
loop_
_entity_poly.entity_id
_entity_poly.type
_entity_poly.pdbx_seq_one_letter_code
_entity_poly.pdbx_strand_id
1 'polypeptide(L)'
;GNKYASWSGTSMAAPHVAGVAALVWSHFPNCSNKQIREALIASAQDLGADGCDHNYGFGLVDAKGAYDFLSEKGCNFPTGDTQGGCYQCVECTSSPTSSPTVPPTTSSPTPCAGKTFHLKLKIDSYGGETSWKVTRQHNNNVNIVKSGSGYASNSVVHVEECIPNDACTFEIFDSHGDGLCCGFGRGSYQVWVDGVEKGSGGSFGSSDIVSLCSTMPTPSPTLAPFVTPTAGPTAGPTTAPSSAPTPLLTQAPAMPTAPTPNPAPIMPTTQPPSPPVSCLSIKVDISTDTYPEETDWTISDKTGNVVASGGGYTDKMTRYIQDVCLEIERIYTFSISDTYGDRICCEY
;
A
#
# COMPACT_ATOMS: atom_id res chain seq x y z
N GLY A 1 13.75 -36.00 25.39
CA GLY A 1 13.74 -34.64 25.96
C GLY A 1 12.45 -33.98 25.57
N ASN A 2 11.68 -33.49 26.55
CA ASN A 2 10.41 -32.79 26.34
C ASN A 2 10.72 -31.42 25.71
N LYS A 3 10.69 -31.35 24.38
CA LYS A 3 11.00 -30.13 23.63
C LYS A 3 9.70 -29.38 23.36
N TYR A 4 9.73 -28.07 23.58
CA TYR A 4 8.67 -27.15 23.21
C TYR A 4 9.14 -26.32 22.01
N ALA A 5 8.19 -25.91 21.17
CA ALA A 5 8.43 -25.04 20.03
C ALA A 5 7.25 -24.06 19.88
N SER A 6 7.51 -22.89 19.30
CA SER A 6 6.49 -21.88 19.01
C SER A 6 6.11 -21.93 17.54
N TRP A 7 4.85 -22.22 17.23
CA TRP A 7 4.31 -22.37 15.88
C TRP A 7 3.12 -21.41 15.68
N SER A 8 2.81 -21.08 14.42
CA SER A 8 1.68 -20.24 14.03
C SER A 8 0.83 -20.95 12.96
N GLY A 9 -0.44 -20.55 12.85
CA GLY A 9 -1.38 -21.06 11.84
C GLY A 9 -2.72 -21.52 12.43
N THR A 10 -3.70 -21.77 11.57
CA THR A 10 -5.04 -22.28 11.97
C THR A 10 -4.95 -23.64 12.66
N SER A 11 -3.92 -24.42 12.34
CA SER A 11 -3.55 -25.66 13.06
C SER A 11 -3.25 -25.46 14.54
N MET A 12 -2.83 -24.26 14.96
CA MET A 12 -2.61 -23.91 16.36
C MET A 12 -3.87 -23.32 17.00
N ALA A 13 -4.76 -22.71 16.21
CA ALA A 13 -6.06 -22.23 16.69
C ALA A 13 -7.05 -23.38 16.95
N ALA A 14 -7.09 -24.38 16.05
CA ALA A 14 -7.97 -25.55 16.16
C ALA A 14 -7.91 -26.29 17.52
N PRO A 15 -6.73 -26.62 18.09
CA PRO A 15 -6.65 -27.27 19.39
C PRO A 15 -7.11 -26.39 20.55
N HIS A 16 -7.07 -25.05 20.44
CA HIS A 16 -7.65 -24.16 21.45
C HIS A 16 -9.17 -24.28 21.46
N VAL A 17 -9.82 -24.19 20.31
CA VAL A 17 -11.28 -24.34 20.20
C VAL A 17 -11.73 -25.73 20.64
N ALA A 18 -11.00 -26.79 20.24
CA ALA A 18 -11.28 -28.15 20.68
C ALA A 18 -11.12 -28.34 22.20
N GLY A 19 -10.10 -27.71 22.80
CA GLY A 19 -9.87 -27.71 24.24
C GLY A 19 -11.00 -27.03 25.01
N VAL A 20 -11.46 -25.87 24.54
CA VAL A 20 -12.61 -25.17 25.13
C VAL A 20 -13.89 -25.97 24.99
N ALA A 21 -14.16 -26.54 23.81
CA ALA A 21 -15.33 -27.39 23.58
C ALA A 21 -15.34 -28.60 24.54
N ALA A 22 -14.21 -29.28 24.70
CA ALA A 22 -14.09 -30.41 25.62
C ALA A 22 -14.25 -29.99 27.09
N LEU A 23 -13.67 -28.86 27.49
CA LEU A 23 -13.81 -28.31 28.84
C LEU A 23 -15.29 -28.05 29.16
N VAL A 24 -15.96 -27.26 28.33
CA VAL A 24 -17.37 -26.90 28.54
C VAL A 24 -18.25 -28.15 28.52
N TRP A 25 -18.04 -29.05 27.56
CA TRP A 25 -18.84 -30.27 27.45
C TRP A 25 -18.67 -31.21 28.65
N SER A 26 -17.51 -31.21 29.31
CA SER A 26 -17.32 -31.99 30.54
C SER A 26 -18.22 -31.55 31.70
N HIS A 27 -18.65 -30.29 31.72
CA HIS A 27 -19.59 -29.76 32.71
C HIS A 27 -21.06 -29.95 32.32
N PHE A 28 -21.34 -30.07 31.02
CA PHE A 28 -22.70 -30.27 30.48
C PHE A 28 -22.79 -31.57 29.66
N PRO A 29 -22.56 -32.75 30.29
CA PRO A 29 -22.46 -34.03 29.56
C PRO A 29 -23.77 -34.46 28.87
N ASN A 30 -24.90 -33.87 29.26
CA ASN A 30 -26.20 -34.12 28.65
C ASN A 30 -26.45 -33.30 27.39
N CYS A 31 -25.61 -32.31 27.08
CA CYS A 31 -25.71 -31.52 25.84
C CYS A 31 -25.16 -32.34 24.66
N SER A 32 -25.79 -32.19 23.49
CA SER A 32 -25.29 -32.75 22.24
C SER A 32 -24.13 -31.92 21.67
N ASN A 33 -23.37 -32.50 20.75
CA ASN A 33 -22.30 -31.78 20.03
C ASN A 33 -22.80 -30.49 19.35
N LYS A 34 -24.02 -30.51 18.80
CA LYS A 34 -24.64 -29.33 18.19
C LYS A 34 -24.89 -28.22 19.20
N GLN A 35 -25.33 -28.58 20.40
CA GLN A 35 -25.59 -27.61 21.47
C GLN A 35 -24.30 -27.00 22.00
N ILE A 36 -23.24 -27.80 22.14
CA ILE A 36 -21.92 -27.28 22.50
C ILE A 36 -21.41 -26.31 21.42
N ARG A 37 -21.54 -26.68 20.15
CA ARG A 37 -21.13 -25.81 19.05
C ARG A 37 -21.89 -24.48 19.04
N GLU A 38 -23.20 -24.52 19.27
CA GLU A 38 -24.03 -23.32 19.33
C GLU A 38 -23.67 -22.45 20.53
N ALA A 39 -23.41 -23.05 21.70
CA ALA A 39 -22.97 -22.29 22.87
C ALA A 39 -21.65 -21.56 22.62
N LEU A 40 -20.69 -22.19 21.95
CA LEU A 40 -19.43 -21.56 21.56
C LEU A 40 -19.61 -20.43 20.54
N ILE A 41 -20.60 -20.56 19.65
CA ILE A 41 -20.94 -19.55 18.65
C ILE A 41 -21.63 -18.35 19.31
N ALA A 42 -22.67 -18.59 20.11
CA ALA A 42 -23.47 -17.56 20.75
C ALA A 42 -22.69 -16.76 21.81
N SER A 43 -21.66 -17.37 22.40
CA SER A 43 -20.81 -16.73 23.39
C SER A 43 -19.49 -16.20 22.83
N ALA A 44 -19.22 -16.36 21.53
CA ALA A 44 -17.98 -15.89 20.95
C ALA A 44 -17.89 -14.36 21.11
N GLN A 45 -16.70 -13.88 21.45
CA GLN A 45 -16.45 -12.45 21.44
C GLN A 45 -16.33 -12.01 19.99
N ASP A 46 -17.35 -11.31 19.51
CA ASP A 46 -17.37 -10.76 18.17
C ASP A 46 -16.11 -9.91 17.89
N LEU A 47 -15.44 -10.25 16.80
CA LEU A 47 -14.24 -9.59 16.31
C LEU A 47 -14.46 -9.31 14.84
N GLY A 48 -14.10 -8.12 14.39
CA GLY A 48 -14.32 -7.74 13.00
C GLY A 48 -15.65 -7.02 12.84
N ALA A 49 -16.46 -7.45 11.88
CA ALA A 49 -17.73 -6.81 11.58
C ALA A 49 -18.84 -7.40 12.44
N ASP A 50 -19.74 -6.55 12.95
CA ASP A 50 -20.86 -6.96 13.81
C ASP A 50 -21.57 -8.23 13.27
N GLY A 51 -21.58 -9.28 14.09
CA GLY A 51 -22.16 -10.57 13.77
C GLY A 51 -21.16 -11.57 13.22
N CYS A 52 -21.61 -12.46 12.33
CA CYS A 52 -20.71 -13.43 11.73
C CYS A 52 -20.06 -12.91 10.45
N ASP A 53 -18.73 -12.99 10.39
CA ASP A 53 -17.95 -12.66 9.20
C ASP A 53 -17.07 -13.82 8.69
N HIS A 54 -16.49 -13.65 7.51
CA HIS A 54 -15.71 -14.73 6.87
C HIS A 54 -14.31 -14.93 7.47
N ASN A 55 -13.83 -14.01 8.31
CA ASN A 55 -12.49 -13.99 8.88
C ASN A 55 -12.47 -14.59 10.30
N TYR A 56 -13.39 -14.14 11.15
CA TYR A 56 -13.50 -14.55 12.54
C TYR A 56 -14.67 -15.50 12.78
N GLY A 57 -15.53 -15.74 11.78
CA GLY A 57 -16.79 -16.43 12.03
C GLY A 57 -17.61 -15.58 12.99
N PHE A 58 -18.06 -16.18 14.09
CA PHE A 58 -18.77 -15.46 15.16
C PHE A 58 -17.82 -14.78 16.17
N GLY A 59 -16.49 -14.87 15.98
CA GLY A 59 -15.52 -14.21 16.83
C GLY A 59 -14.57 -15.14 17.58
N LEU A 60 -13.87 -14.58 18.56
CA LEU A 60 -12.94 -15.29 19.42
C LEU A 60 -13.68 -16.21 20.40
N VAL A 61 -13.23 -17.47 20.51
CA VAL A 61 -13.83 -18.43 21.45
C VAL A 61 -13.69 -17.97 22.90
N ASP A 62 -14.81 -17.88 23.62
CA ASP A 62 -14.86 -17.55 25.05
C ASP A 62 -15.32 -18.76 25.87
N ALA A 63 -14.37 -19.37 26.59
CA ALA A 63 -14.64 -20.52 27.44
C ALA A 63 -15.60 -20.21 28.60
N LYS A 64 -15.49 -19.01 29.18
CA LYS A 64 -16.34 -18.59 30.30
C LYS A 64 -17.72 -18.23 29.78
N GLY A 65 -17.80 -17.48 28.69
CA GLY A 65 -19.06 -17.16 28.02
C GLY A 65 -19.85 -18.42 27.67
N ALA A 66 -19.21 -19.45 27.12
CA ALA A 66 -19.87 -20.70 26.74
C ALA A 66 -20.38 -21.49 27.95
N TYR A 67 -19.61 -21.51 29.05
CA TYR A 67 -20.03 -22.13 30.31
C TYR A 67 -21.24 -21.40 30.93
N ASP A 68 -21.21 -20.07 30.96
CA ASP A 68 -22.29 -19.26 31.53
C ASP A 68 -23.57 -19.41 30.70
N PHE A 69 -23.44 -19.41 29.36
CA PHE A 69 -24.56 -19.64 28.44
C PHE A 69 -25.28 -20.97 28.72
N LEU A 70 -24.53 -22.07 28.83
CA LEU A 70 -25.10 -23.38 29.13
C LEU A 70 -25.58 -23.51 30.59
N SER A 71 -24.95 -22.81 31.53
CA SER A 71 -25.42 -22.77 32.93
C SER A 71 -26.79 -22.12 33.04
N GLU A 72 -27.04 -21.07 32.24
CA GLU A 72 -28.31 -20.35 32.25
C GLU A 72 -29.39 -21.05 31.41
N LYS A 73 -29.06 -21.46 30.18
CA LYS A 73 -30.03 -22.02 29.22
C LYS A 73 -30.20 -23.53 29.31
N GLY A 74 -29.26 -24.24 29.96
CA GLY A 74 -29.20 -25.69 29.92
C GLY A 74 -29.01 -26.21 28.48
N CYS A 75 -29.40 -27.46 28.22
CA CYS A 75 -29.32 -28.08 26.89
C CYS A 75 -30.66 -28.05 26.14
N ASN A 76 -31.51 -27.04 26.35
CA ASN A 76 -32.89 -27.00 25.86
C ASN A 76 -33.17 -25.78 24.97
N PHE A 77 -32.29 -25.51 24.01
CA PHE A 77 -32.45 -24.44 23.03
C PHE A 77 -32.40 -24.99 21.60
N PRO A 78 -33.06 -24.33 20.63
CA PRO A 78 -33.04 -24.75 19.24
C PRO A 78 -31.60 -24.70 18.70
N THR A 79 -31.20 -25.73 17.96
CA THR A 79 -29.89 -25.77 17.29
C THR A 79 -30.08 -25.61 15.79
N GLY A 80 -29.17 -24.86 15.16
CA GLY A 80 -29.17 -24.69 13.71
C GLY A 80 -28.87 -25.97 12.96
N ASP A 81 -29.19 -25.95 11.67
CA ASP A 81 -28.86 -27.06 10.80
C ASP A 81 -27.33 -27.25 10.75
N THR A 82 -26.89 -28.40 10.24
CA THR A 82 -25.46 -28.77 10.12
C THR A 82 -24.62 -27.88 9.20
N GLN A 83 -25.20 -26.78 8.70
CA GLN A 83 -24.56 -25.86 7.77
C GLN A 83 -23.58 -24.92 8.49
N GLY A 84 -22.30 -25.31 8.43
CA GLY A 84 -21.16 -24.55 8.98
C GLY A 84 -21.08 -23.09 8.51
N GLY A 85 -20.34 -22.28 9.28
CA GLY A 85 -20.10 -20.88 8.97
C GLY A 85 -21.22 -19.96 9.49
N CYS A 86 -21.40 -18.81 8.84
CA CYS A 86 -22.33 -17.77 9.28
C CYS A 86 -23.82 -18.10 9.15
N TYR A 87 -24.14 -19.27 8.60
CA TYR A 87 -25.51 -19.78 8.49
C TYR A 87 -25.91 -20.67 9.68
N GLN A 88 -24.98 -20.89 10.62
CA GLN A 88 -25.11 -21.90 11.68
C GLN A 88 -25.97 -21.44 12.86
N CYS A 89 -26.11 -20.13 13.12
CA CYS A 89 -26.77 -19.64 14.33
C CYS A 89 -28.23 -19.23 14.08
N VAL A 90 -29.17 -19.94 14.73
CA VAL A 90 -30.62 -19.70 14.58
C VAL A 90 -31.09 -18.59 15.50
N GLU A 91 -30.47 -18.44 16.68
CA GLU A 91 -30.85 -17.43 17.67
C GLU A 91 -30.07 -16.11 17.55
N CYS A 92 -29.03 -16.04 16.71
CA CYS A 92 -28.30 -14.79 16.45
C CYS A 92 -29.10 -13.78 15.58
N THR A 93 -30.30 -14.15 15.12
CA THR A 93 -31.16 -13.28 14.30
C THR A 93 -32.20 -12.50 15.12
N SER A 94 -32.20 -12.64 16.44
CA SER A 94 -32.92 -11.72 17.32
C SER A 94 -32.06 -11.38 18.51
N SER A 95 -31.32 -10.28 18.42
CA SER A 95 -30.78 -9.60 19.60
C SER A 95 -31.86 -9.49 20.68
N PRO A 96 -31.74 -10.14 21.84
CA PRO A 96 -32.48 -9.73 23.01
C PRO A 96 -31.77 -8.49 23.55
N THR A 97 -32.34 -7.34 23.23
CA THR A 97 -32.10 -6.10 23.95
C THR A 97 -32.46 -6.32 25.42
N SER A 98 -31.47 -6.33 26.30
CA SER A 98 -31.65 -5.86 27.68
C SER A 98 -30.54 -4.88 28.01
N SER A 99 -30.88 -3.62 27.77
CA SER A 99 -30.29 -2.42 28.34
C SER A 99 -30.03 -2.57 29.85
N PRO A 100 -29.00 -1.90 30.36
CA PRO A 100 -29.22 -1.08 31.54
C PRO A 100 -28.92 0.39 31.22
N THR A 101 -29.95 1.21 31.48
CA THR A 101 -29.88 2.66 31.73
C THR A 101 -29.54 3.56 30.53
N VAL A 102 -30.58 4.29 30.10
CA VAL A 102 -30.61 5.36 29.09
C VAL A 102 -29.42 6.32 29.16
N PRO A 103 -28.69 6.54 28.03
CA PRO A 103 -28.12 7.83 27.69
C PRO A 103 -28.66 8.34 26.34
N PRO A 104 -28.49 9.64 26.02
CA PRO A 104 -29.50 10.42 25.29
C PRO A 104 -29.56 10.11 23.80
N THR A 105 -30.73 10.38 23.24
CA THR A 105 -31.07 10.39 21.82
C THR A 105 -29.93 10.93 20.95
N THR A 106 -29.30 10.05 20.16
CA THR A 106 -28.39 10.45 19.09
C THR A 106 -29.15 10.60 17.77
N SER A 107 -28.94 11.77 17.20
CA SER A 107 -29.50 12.33 15.99
C SER A 107 -29.27 11.50 14.73
N SER A 108 -30.12 11.75 13.73
CA SER A 108 -29.94 11.55 12.27
C SER A 108 -28.47 11.47 11.83
N PRO A 109 -28.12 10.64 10.81
CA PRO A 109 -26.75 10.37 10.38
C PRO A 109 -25.96 11.67 10.23
N THR A 110 -24.88 11.76 11.00
CA THR A 110 -23.94 12.87 10.96
C THR A 110 -23.40 12.99 9.53
N PRO A 111 -23.65 14.11 8.83
CA PRO A 111 -23.03 14.37 7.53
C PRO A 111 -21.51 14.32 7.65
N CYS A 112 -20.83 13.67 6.71
CA CYS A 112 -19.37 13.63 6.70
C CYS A 112 -18.83 15.07 6.68
N ALA A 113 -18.13 15.48 7.74
CA ALA A 113 -17.55 16.82 7.84
C ALA A 113 -16.32 17.00 6.94
N GLY A 114 -15.83 15.91 6.33
CA GLY A 114 -14.69 15.85 5.43
C GLY A 114 -15.06 15.33 4.05
N LYS A 115 -14.16 14.55 3.44
CA LYS A 115 -14.36 13.93 2.14
C LYS A 115 -14.83 12.49 2.30
N THR A 116 -15.59 12.02 1.33
CA THR A 116 -16.03 10.63 1.28
C THR A 116 -14.97 9.82 0.53
N PHE A 117 -14.26 8.94 1.25
CA PHE A 117 -13.23 8.06 0.70
C PHE A 117 -13.82 6.69 0.42
N HIS A 118 -13.77 6.26 -0.83
CA HIS A 118 -14.13 4.90 -1.22
C HIS A 118 -12.89 4.16 -1.74
N LEU A 119 -12.68 2.94 -1.26
CA LEU A 119 -11.66 2.03 -1.77
C LEU A 119 -12.33 0.71 -2.16
N LYS A 120 -12.02 0.24 -3.36
CA LYS A 120 -12.33 -1.11 -3.80
C LYS A 120 -11.01 -1.86 -3.95
N LEU A 121 -10.87 -2.93 -3.20
CA LEU A 121 -9.67 -3.73 -3.17
C LEU A 121 -10.02 -5.17 -3.53
N LYS A 122 -9.56 -5.62 -4.69
CA LYS A 122 -9.57 -7.01 -5.08
C LYS A 122 -8.26 -7.63 -4.63
N ILE A 123 -8.35 -8.49 -3.63
CA ILE A 123 -7.23 -9.22 -3.06
C ILE A 123 -6.91 -10.42 -3.95
N ASP A 124 -5.63 -10.72 -4.10
CA ASP A 124 -5.13 -11.84 -4.89
C ASP A 124 -5.03 -13.12 -4.02
N SER A 125 -4.23 -14.14 -4.37
CA SER A 125 -4.21 -15.37 -3.55
C SER A 125 -3.58 -15.23 -2.17
N TYR A 126 -3.07 -14.05 -1.81
CA TYR A 126 -2.43 -13.79 -0.53
C TYR A 126 -2.99 -12.50 0.09
N GLY A 127 -4.07 -12.61 0.85
CA GLY A 127 -4.67 -11.41 1.47
C GLY A 127 -3.98 -10.89 2.73
N GLY A 128 -3.20 -11.74 3.39
CA GLY A 128 -2.55 -11.41 4.66
C GLY A 128 -1.40 -10.41 4.53
N GLU A 129 -0.88 -10.24 3.33
CA GLU A 129 0.22 -9.32 3.00
C GLU A 129 -0.27 -7.94 2.58
N THR A 130 -1.52 -7.85 2.09
CA THR A 130 -2.09 -6.59 1.67
C THR A 130 -2.53 -5.76 2.87
N SER A 131 -2.04 -4.53 2.95
CA SER A 131 -2.53 -3.53 3.90
C SER A 131 -2.54 -2.15 3.27
N TRP A 132 -3.26 -1.20 3.83
CA TRP A 132 -3.25 0.18 3.36
C TRP A 132 -3.44 1.16 4.49
N LYS A 133 -3.03 2.40 4.24
CA LYS A 133 -3.27 3.54 5.14
C LYS A 133 -3.58 4.79 4.34
N VAL A 134 -4.36 5.66 4.96
CA VAL A 134 -4.56 7.04 4.51
C VAL A 134 -3.92 7.95 5.55
N THR A 135 -3.09 8.88 5.09
CA THR A 135 -2.40 9.84 5.95
C THR A 135 -2.75 11.28 5.59
N ARG A 136 -2.63 12.13 6.60
CA ARG A 136 -2.62 13.59 6.47
C ARG A 136 -1.29 14.13 6.97
N GLN A 137 -0.86 15.25 6.41
CA GLN A 137 0.34 15.95 6.87
C GLN A 137 -0.06 17.29 7.49
N HIS A 138 0.33 17.51 8.75
CA HIS A 138 0.09 18.76 9.46
C HIS A 138 1.38 19.19 10.16
N ASN A 139 1.90 20.38 9.87
CA ASN A 139 3.14 20.92 10.45
C ASN A 139 4.34 19.96 10.38
N ASN A 140 4.61 19.35 9.21
CA ASN A 140 5.63 18.33 8.98
C ASN A 140 5.46 17.01 9.76
N ASN A 141 4.31 16.78 10.39
CA ASN A 141 3.98 15.51 11.02
C ASN A 141 2.97 14.74 10.16
N VAL A 142 3.29 13.49 9.82
CA VAL A 142 2.43 12.58 9.06
C VAL A 142 1.61 11.73 10.03
N ASN A 143 0.29 11.92 10.02
CA ASN A 143 -0.64 11.19 10.86
C ASN A 143 -1.50 10.24 10.03
N ILE A 144 -1.64 8.99 10.48
CA ILE A 144 -2.58 8.02 9.91
C ILE A 144 -3.99 8.40 10.35
N VAL A 145 -4.89 8.59 9.39
CA VAL A 145 -6.30 8.90 9.64
C VAL A 145 -7.21 7.68 9.49
N LYS A 146 -6.84 6.76 8.59
CA LYS A 146 -7.52 5.49 8.34
C LYS A 146 -6.50 4.45 7.91
N SER A 147 -6.78 3.18 8.15
CA SER A 147 -5.97 2.07 7.69
C SER A 147 -6.79 0.78 7.68
N GLY A 148 -6.33 -0.21 6.93
CA GLY A 148 -6.88 -1.55 6.98
C GLY A 148 -5.85 -2.59 6.55
N SER A 149 -6.00 -3.81 7.05
CA SER A 149 -5.06 -4.92 6.85
C SER A 149 -5.75 -6.25 7.17
N GLY A 150 -5.05 -7.37 6.93
CA GLY A 150 -5.51 -8.68 7.39
C GLY A 150 -6.64 -9.23 6.53
N TYR A 151 -6.55 -9.04 5.23
CA TYR A 151 -7.59 -9.44 4.30
C TYR A 151 -7.54 -10.94 4.00
N ALA A 152 -8.68 -11.51 3.66
CA ALA A 152 -8.74 -12.86 3.12
C ALA A 152 -8.27 -12.88 1.66
N SER A 153 -7.52 -13.91 1.30
CA SER A 153 -7.14 -14.19 -0.09
C SER A 153 -8.36 -14.29 -1.01
N ASN A 154 -8.21 -13.86 -2.27
CA ASN A 154 -9.17 -13.92 -3.35
C ASN A 154 -10.52 -13.25 -3.05
N SER A 155 -10.50 -12.22 -2.20
CA SER A 155 -11.70 -11.47 -1.79
C SER A 155 -11.80 -10.11 -2.49
N VAL A 156 -12.99 -9.51 -2.44
CA VAL A 156 -13.19 -8.11 -2.83
C VAL A 156 -13.67 -7.36 -1.60
N VAL A 157 -12.94 -6.33 -1.22
CA VAL A 157 -13.21 -5.46 -0.07
C VAL A 157 -13.68 -4.11 -0.60
N HIS A 158 -14.75 -3.60 -0.02
CA HIS A 158 -15.27 -2.26 -0.24
C HIS A 158 -15.16 -1.49 1.07
N VAL A 159 -14.53 -0.33 1.04
CA VAL A 159 -14.36 0.56 2.19
C VAL A 159 -14.99 1.88 1.82
N GLU A 160 -15.95 2.35 2.62
CA GLU A 160 -16.54 3.68 2.50
C GLU A 160 -16.38 4.40 3.84
N GLU A 161 -15.54 5.43 3.87
CA GLU A 161 -15.12 6.09 5.10
C GLU A 161 -15.13 7.62 4.95
N CYS A 162 -15.41 8.31 6.05
CA CYS A 162 -15.25 9.76 6.11
C CYS A 162 -13.79 10.08 6.51
N ILE A 163 -13.08 10.81 5.65
CA ILE A 163 -11.69 11.25 5.91
C ILE A 163 -11.61 12.78 6.03
N PRO A 164 -10.71 13.32 6.87
CA PRO A 164 -10.46 14.76 6.94
C PRO A 164 -10.09 15.38 5.58
N ASN A 165 -10.45 16.66 5.36
CA ASN A 165 -10.17 17.35 4.09
C ASN A 165 -8.67 17.48 3.76
N ASP A 166 -7.81 17.44 4.79
CA ASP A 166 -6.36 17.53 4.74
C ASP A 166 -5.67 16.16 4.59
N ALA A 167 -6.44 15.06 4.53
CA ALA A 167 -5.92 13.74 4.18
C ALA A 167 -5.65 13.66 2.67
N CYS A 168 -4.39 13.52 2.30
CA CYS A 168 -3.94 13.66 0.91
C CYS A 168 -3.26 12.41 0.35
N THR A 169 -2.92 11.42 1.17
CA THR A 169 -2.10 10.29 0.72
C THR A 169 -2.77 8.98 1.06
N PHE A 170 -3.03 8.17 0.05
CA PHE A 170 -3.34 6.75 0.19
C PHE A 170 -2.08 5.96 -0.16
N GLU A 171 -1.74 4.98 0.67
CA GLU A 171 -0.61 4.08 0.45
C GLU A 171 -1.11 2.65 0.71
N ILE A 172 -0.90 1.78 -0.27
CA ILE A 172 -1.15 0.35 -0.17
C ILE A 172 0.20 -0.36 -0.08
N PHE A 173 0.24 -1.43 0.69
CA PHE A 173 1.42 -2.25 0.94
C PHE A 173 1.13 -3.69 0.59
N ASP A 174 2.18 -4.34 0.15
CA ASP A 174 2.29 -5.78 0.05
C ASP A 174 3.58 -6.23 0.75
N SER A 175 3.48 -7.15 1.70
CA SER A 175 4.62 -7.53 2.54
C SER A 175 5.63 -8.44 1.86
N HIS A 176 5.25 -9.16 0.80
CA HIS A 176 6.16 -10.06 0.06
C HIS A 176 6.77 -9.42 -1.18
N GLY A 177 6.24 -8.27 -1.60
CA GLY A 177 6.81 -7.42 -2.65
C GLY A 177 6.44 -7.84 -4.07
N ASP A 178 5.46 -8.72 -4.25
CA ASP A 178 4.93 -9.14 -5.55
C ASP A 178 3.65 -8.39 -5.94
N GLY A 179 3.17 -7.50 -5.06
CA GLY A 179 2.03 -6.63 -5.32
C GLY A 179 0.74 -7.42 -5.25
N LEU A 180 -0.23 -7.06 -6.10
CA LEU A 180 -1.51 -7.78 -6.20
C LEU A 180 -1.62 -8.57 -7.53
N CYS A 181 -0.58 -8.54 -8.37
CA CYS A 181 -0.61 -9.00 -9.77
C CYS A 181 0.80 -9.29 -10.33
N CYS A 182 1.05 -10.35 -11.13
CA CYS A 182 0.17 -11.44 -11.56
C CYS A 182 0.94 -12.74 -11.86
N GLY A 183 1.51 -13.38 -10.84
CA GLY A 183 1.90 -14.81 -10.87
C GLY A 183 0.96 -15.68 -10.04
N PHE A 184 0.42 -15.11 -8.95
CA PHE A 184 -0.35 -15.84 -7.94
C PHE A 184 -1.79 -15.35 -7.75
N GLY A 185 -2.25 -14.41 -8.57
CA GLY A 185 -3.64 -13.94 -8.55
C GLY A 185 -3.82 -12.70 -9.39
N ARG A 186 -5.07 -12.28 -9.59
CA ARG A 186 -5.41 -11.04 -10.31
C ARG A 186 -6.10 -10.07 -9.37
N GLY A 187 -5.37 -9.62 -8.36
CA GLY A 187 -5.78 -8.54 -7.47
C GLY A 187 -5.56 -7.17 -8.10
N SER A 188 -6.24 -6.17 -7.54
CA SER A 188 -6.18 -4.78 -7.97
C SER A 188 -6.82 -3.88 -6.93
N TYR A 189 -6.49 -2.60 -6.92
CA TYR A 189 -7.15 -1.60 -6.08
C TYR A 189 -7.66 -0.43 -6.93
N GLN A 190 -8.71 0.24 -6.45
CA GLN A 190 -9.25 1.47 -7.02
C GLN A 190 -9.71 2.38 -5.89
N VAL A 191 -9.36 3.66 -5.97
CA VAL A 191 -9.63 4.65 -4.92
C VAL A 191 -10.42 5.82 -5.49
N TRP A 192 -11.49 6.22 -4.80
CA TRP A 192 -12.30 7.40 -5.11
C TRP A 192 -12.38 8.33 -3.90
N VAL A 193 -12.49 9.63 -4.19
CA VAL A 193 -12.76 10.67 -3.20
C VAL A 193 -13.88 11.55 -3.72
N ASP A 194 -14.96 11.68 -2.95
CA ASP A 194 -16.18 12.39 -3.32
C ASP A 194 -16.75 11.91 -4.68
N GLY A 195 -16.66 10.60 -4.94
CA GLY A 195 -17.10 9.95 -6.17
C GLY A 195 -16.17 10.09 -7.37
N VAL A 196 -15.04 10.79 -7.24
CA VAL A 196 -14.04 10.96 -8.31
C VAL A 196 -12.89 9.96 -8.11
N GLU A 197 -12.59 9.16 -9.13
CA GLU A 197 -11.47 8.22 -9.10
C GLU A 197 -10.14 8.97 -9.02
N LYS A 198 -9.32 8.61 -8.03
CA LYS A 198 -8.01 9.22 -7.76
C LYS A 198 -6.86 8.37 -8.26
N GLY A 199 -7.03 7.05 -8.28
CA GLY A 199 -6.02 6.13 -8.77
C GLY A 199 -6.50 4.68 -8.71
N SER A 200 -5.86 3.86 -9.54
CA SER A 200 -6.10 2.42 -9.63
C SER A 200 -4.80 1.72 -9.95
N GLY A 201 -4.60 0.53 -9.39
CA GLY A 201 -3.35 -0.22 -9.59
C GLY A 201 -3.48 -1.68 -9.17
N GLY A 202 -2.34 -2.36 -9.09
CA GLY A 202 -2.27 -3.76 -8.70
C GLY A 202 -0.93 -4.42 -9.00
N SER A 203 -0.16 -3.87 -9.95
CA SER A 203 1.22 -4.29 -10.21
C SER A 203 2.16 -3.30 -9.53
N PHE A 204 2.67 -3.66 -8.37
CA PHE A 204 3.65 -2.87 -7.61
C PHE A 204 4.54 -3.85 -6.83
N GLY A 205 5.66 -3.35 -6.30
CA GLY A 205 6.52 -4.16 -5.43
C GLY A 205 5.91 -4.27 -4.03
N SER A 206 6.58 -3.69 -3.03
CA SER A 206 6.07 -3.71 -1.65
C SER A 206 5.03 -2.63 -1.32
N SER A 207 4.84 -1.63 -2.18
CA SER A 207 3.84 -0.58 -1.97
C SER A 207 3.53 0.23 -3.22
N ASP A 208 2.38 0.88 -3.21
CA ASP A 208 1.98 1.88 -4.19
C ASP A 208 1.30 3.08 -3.49
N ILE A 209 1.42 4.27 -4.06
CA ILE A 209 0.98 5.53 -3.44
C ILE A 209 0.10 6.30 -4.40
N VAL A 210 -1.08 6.72 -3.92
CA VAL A 210 -2.03 7.56 -4.65
C VAL A 210 -2.27 8.87 -3.91
N SER A 211 -2.16 9.99 -4.63
CA SER A 211 -2.56 11.29 -4.10
C SER A 211 -4.08 11.45 -4.15
N LEU A 212 -4.69 11.69 -2.99
CA LEU A 212 -6.13 11.91 -2.82
C LEU A 212 -6.53 13.37 -3.03
N CYS A 213 -5.57 14.28 -2.91
CA CYS A 213 -5.82 15.69 -3.07
C CYS A 213 -5.93 16.03 -4.56
N SER A 214 -6.98 16.76 -4.93
CA SER A 214 -7.10 17.30 -6.27
C SER A 214 -5.98 18.32 -6.45
N THR A 215 -4.96 18.02 -7.26
CA THR A 215 -4.36 19.11 -8.02
C THR A 215 -5.48 19.70 -8.89
N MET A 216 -5.55 21.03 -8.97
CA MET A 216 -6.59 21.67 -9.78
C MET A 216 -6.58 21.07 -11.20
N PRO A 217 -7.76 20.82 -11.81
CA PRO A 217 -7.81 20.20 -13.11
C PRO A 217 -7.00 21.04 -14.10
N THR A 218 -5.91 20.48 -14.60
CA THR A 218 -5.23 21.03 -15.77
C THR A 218 -6.28 21.04 -16.90
N PRO A 219 -6.54 22.18 -17.56
CA PRO A 219 -7.46 22.21 -18.70
C PRO A 219 -7.01 21.15 -19.71
N SER A 220 -7.97 20.37 -20.22
CA SER A 220 -7.73 19.33 -21.23
C SER A 220 -6.80 19.84 -22.33
N PRO A 221 -5.90 18.99 -22.88
CA PRO A 221 -4.98 19.42 -23.92
C PRO A 221 -5.77 19.92 -25.12
N THR A 222 -5.74 21.24 -25.34
CA THR A 222 -6.15 21.83 -26.61
C THR A 222 -5.28 21.20 -27.69
N LEU A 223 -5.91 20.46 -28.60
CA LEU A 223 -5.25 19.77 -29.71
C LEU A 223 -4.23 20.69 -30.37
N ALA A 224 -2.96 20.27 -30.37
CA ALA A 224 -1.90 20.97 -31.07
C ALA A 224 -2.25 21.04 -32.57
N PRO A 225 -1.97 22.17 -33.25
CA PRO A 225 -2.29 22.31 -34.66
C PRO A 225 -1.46 21.33 -35.50
N PHE A 226 -2.17 20.54 -36.31
CA PHE A 226 -1.60 19.64 -37.31
C PHE A 226 -0.83 20.43 -38.36
N VAL A 227 0.50 20.41 -38.30
CA VAL A 227 1.34 20.86 -39.41
C VAL A 227 1.74 19.65 -40.26
N THR A 228 1.21 19.61 -41.47
CA THR A 228 1.61 18.70 -42.54
C THR A 228 3.06 18.96 -42.96
N PRO A 229 3.93 17.93 -43.07
CA PRO A 229 5.24 18.10 -43.69
C PRO A 229 5.08 18.36 -45.19
N THR A 230 5.52 19.53 -45.64
CA THR A 230 5.64 19.85 -47.08
C THR A 230 6.93 19.24 -47.61
N ALA A 231 6.82 18.50 -48.72
CA ALA A 231 7.92 17.91 -49.44
C ALA A 231 8.86 18.97 -50.04
N GLY A 232 10.18 18.75 -49.94
CA GLY A 232 11.20 19.45 -50.70
C GLY A 232 12.04 18.47 -51.52
N PRO A 233 12.16 18.62 -52.85
CA PRO A 233 13.00 17.78 -53.69
C PRO A 233 14.32 18.49 -54.07
N THR A 234 15.34 17.66 -54.39
CA THR A 234 16.21 17.72 -55.59
C THR A 234 17.70 17.60 -55.29
N ALA A 235 18.32 16.71 -56.06
CA ALA A 235 19.69 16.24 -56.04
C ALA A 235 20.70 17.13 -56.80
N GLY A 236 22.00 16.89 -56.55
CA GLY A 236 23.12 17.31 -57.41
C GLY A 236 24.51 17.08 -56.76
N PRO A 237 25.60 16.86 -57.52
CA PRO A 237 26.43 15.64 -57.35
C PRO A 237 27.95 15.82 -57.05
N THR A 238 28.56 14.75 -56.51
CA THR A 238 29.92 14.13 -56.75
C THR A 238 31.19 15.01 -56.65
N THR A 239 32.26 14.66 -55.90
CA THR A 239 33.37 13.71 -56.24
C THR A 239 34.23 13.28 -55.04
N ALA A 240 34.77 12.05 -55.10
CA ALA A 240 35.76 11.39 -54.20
C ALA A 240 37.23 11.55 -54.71
N PRO A 241 38.29 10.81 -54.27
CA PRO A 241 38.65 10.14 -52.99
C PRO A 241 40.14 10.36 -52.54
N SER A 242 40.57 9.65 -51.45
CA SER A 242 41.96 9.20 -51.12
C SER A 242 42.83 10.14 -50.24
N SER A 243 43.64 9.74 -49.23
CA SER A 243 44.14 8.46 -48.68
C SER A 243 44.82 8.70 -47.32
N ALA A 244 44.86 7.69 -46.44
CA ALA A 244 45.70 7.56 -45.21
C ALA A 244 47.20 7.31 -45.54
N PRO A 245 48.17 7.02 -44.62
CA PRO A 245 48.14 6.86 -43.16
C PRO A 245 49.32 7.52 -42.35
N THR A 246 49.32 7.26 -41.04
CA THR A 246 50.24 7.56 -39.89
C THR A 246 51.76 7.37 -40.15
N PRO A 247 52.70 7.90 -39.30
CA PRO A 247 53.03 7.24 -38.01
C PRO A 247 53.49 8.14 -36.81
N LEU A 248 53.11 7.63 -35.64
CA LEU A 248 53.75 7.53 -34.31
C LEU A 248 55.19 8.09 -34.06
N LEU A 249 55.36 8.89 -32.99
CA LEU A 249 56.55 8.94 -32.11
C LEU A 249 56.21 9.36 -30.65
N THR A 250 56.03 8.35 -29.80
CA THR A 250 56.71 8.01 -28.52
C THR A 250 57.41 9.05 -27.60
N GLN A 251 57.04 8.97 -26.29
CA GLN A 251 57.76 9.31 -25.02
C GLN A 251 57.95 10.79 -24.63
N ALA A 252 57.94 11.26 -23.36
CA ALA A 252 57.62 10.79 -21.99
C ALA A 252 57.69 12.05 -21.06
N PRO A 253 57.34 11.99 -19.75
CA PRO A 253 56.71 13.09 -19.00
C PRO A 253 57.67 13.99 -18.18
N ALA A 254 57.20 15.19 -17.82
CA ALA A 254 57.68 15.93 -16.65
C ALA A 254 56.50 16.62 -15.93
N MET A 255 56.42 16.38 -14.62
CA MET A 255 55.44 16.89 -13.67
C MET A 255 56.03 18.11 -12.91
N PRO A 256 55.37 18.70 -11.90
CA PRO A 256 54.59 19.92 -11.98
C PRO A 256 55.28 21.14 -11.33
N THR A 257 54.87 22.36 -11.69
CA THR A 257 55.10 23.54 -10.85
C THR A 257 53.78 24.21 -10.49
N ALA A 258 53.75 24.65 -9.23
CA ALA A 258 52.60 25.07 -8.44
C ALA A 258 51.93 26.38 -8.93
N PRO A 259 50.66 26.62 -8.53
CA PRO A 259 49.86 27.72 -9.04
C PRO A 259 50.16 29.06 -8.35
N THR A 260 50.05 30.14 -9.12
CA THR A 260 49.95 31.51 -8.63
C THR A 260 48.55 31.78 -8.06
N PRO A 261 48.41 32.62 -7.01
CA PRO A 261 47.10 32.93 -6.43
C PRO A 261 46.41 34.02 -7.28
N ASN A 262 45.24 33.69 -7.81
CA ASN A 262 44.37 34.63 -8.49
C ASN A 262 43.61 35.50 -7.46
N PRO A 263 43.40 36.82 -7.68
CA PRO A 263 42.66 37.68 -6.77
C PRO A 263 41.18 37.31 -6.72
N ALA A 264 40.61 37.39 -5.51
CA ALA A 264 39.20 37.16 -5.23
C ALA A 264 38.28 38.09 -6.04
N PRO A 265 37.19 37.57 -6.64
CA PRO A 265 36.11 38.41 -7.14
C PRO A 265 35.22 38.91 -6.00
N ILE A 266 34.89 40.19 -6.07
CA ILE A 266 34.03 40.95 -5.16
C ILE A 266 32.57 40.54 -5.41
N MET A 267 31.82 40.30 -4.33
CA MET A 267 30.37 40.04 -4.32
C MET A 267 29.57 41.20 -4.95
N PRO A 268 28.39 40.95 -5.53
CA PRO A 268 27.16 41.12 -4.75
C PRO A 268 26.13 40.04 -5.15
N THR A 269 25.35 39.44 -4.27
CA THR A 269 24.40 40.03 -3.34
C THR A 269 24.01 38.95 -2.35
N THR A 270 23.89 39.27 -1.07
CA THR A 270 23.12 38.48 -0.11
C THR A 270 21.69 38.37 -0.63
N GLN A 271 21.38 37.27 -1.31
CA GLN A 271 19.99 36.84 -1.45
C GLN A 271 19.46 36.74 -0.01
N PRO A 272 18.31 37.35 0.31
CA PRO A 272 17.65 37.08 1.59
C PRO A 272 17.64 35.57 1.79
N PRO A 273 17.84 35.03 3.00
CA PRO A 273 17.71 33.59 3.19
C PRO A 273 16.41 33.18 2.53
N SER A 274 16.51 32.37 1.47
CA SER A 274 15.34 31.84 0.80
C SER A 274 14.42 31.37 1.91
N PRO A 275 13.13 31.77 1.90
CA PRO A 275 12.19 31.38 2.94
C PRO A 275 12.38 29.88 3.16
N PRO A 276 12.42 29.38 4.41
CA PRO A 276 12.78 28.01 4.72
C PRO A 276 12.04 27.12 3.72
N VAL A 277 12.82 26.53 2.79
CA VAL A 277 12.24 25.75 1.70
C VAL A 277 11.38 24.74 2.39
N SER A 278 10.08 24.89 2.18
CA SER A 278 9.11 24.05 2.82
C SER A 278 9.28 22.71 2.14
N CYS A 279 10.11 21.90 2.78
CA CYS A 279 10.63 20.66 2.26
C CYS A 279 9.54 19.60 2.38
N LEU A 280 9.02 19.17 1.25
CA LEU A 280 8.26 17.94 1.16
C LEU A 280 9.27 16.80 1.08
N SER A 281 9.46 16.10 2.20
CA SER A 281 10.23 14.85 2.21
C SER A 281 9.39 13.79 1.51
N ILE A 282 9.81 13.39 0.32
CA ILE A 282 9.26 12.24 -0.41
C ILE A 282 10.21 11.05 -0.25
N LYS A 283 9.67 9.84 -0.33
CA LYS A 283 10.48 8.62 -0.34
C LYS A 283 10.56 8.08 -1.75
N VAL A 284 11.78 7.90 -2.23
CA VAL A 284 12.06 7.12 -3.44
C VAL A 284 12.44 5.72 -2.99
N ASP A 285 11.59 4.76 -3.34
CA ASP A 285 11.71 3.36 -2.93
C ASP A 285 11.92 2.52 -4.17
N ILE A 286 13.14 2.01 -4.32
CA ILE A 286 13.59 1.26 -5.49
C ILE A 286 13.92 -0.16 -5.05
N SER A 287 13.27 -1.14 -5.66
CA SER A 287 13.69 -2.53 -5.58
C SER A 287 14.46 -2.85 -6.85
N THR A 288 15.72 -3.27 -6.71
CA THR A 288 16.50 -3.78 -7.84
C THR A 288 16.09 -5.21 -8.17
N ASP A 289 16.32 -5.62 -9.41
CA ASP A 289 16.17 -7.00 -9.88
C ASP A 289 17.52 -7.76 -9.84
N THR A 290 17.69 -8.74 -10.71
CA THR A 290 18.91 -9.56 -10.82
C THR A 290 20.10 -8.80 -11.43
N TYR A 291 19.87 -7.60 -11.99
CA TYR A 291 20.82 -6.73 -12.69
C TYR A 291 20.76 -5.27 -12.17
N PRO A 292 21.01 -5.04 -10.86
CA PRO A 292 20.85 -3.75 -10.19
C PRO A 292 21.62 -2.59 -10.85
N GLU A 293 22.74 -2.89 -11.53
CA GLU A 293 23.61 -1.91 -12.19
C GLU A 293 22.95 -1.12 -13.32
N GLU A 294 21.77 -1.55 -13.80
CA GLU A 294 21.08 -0.88 -14.91
C GLU A 294 20.00 0.11 -14.50
N THR A 295 19.68 0.12 -13.21
CA THR A 295 18.61 0.95 -12.66
C THR A 295 19.20 2.29 -12.19
N ASP A 296 18.82 3.35 -12.88
CA ASP A 296 19.09 4.73 -12.47
C ASP A 296 17.78 5.52 -12.46
N TRP A 297 17.69 6.55 -11.61
CA TRP A 297 16.54 7.44 -11.60
C TRP A 297 16.93 8.89 -11.36
N THR A 298 16.09 9.79 -11.86
CA THR A 298 16.21 11.23 -11.69
C THR A 298 14.85 11.84 -11.38
N ILE A 299 14.87 12.90 -10.58
CA ILE A 299 13.75 13.80 -10.38
C ILE A 299 14.15 15.14 -10.97
N SER A 300 13.39 15.63 -11.93
CA SER A 300 13.65 16.91 -12.60
C SER A 300 12.51 17.90 -12.38
N ASP A 301 12.83 19.19 -12.26
CA ASP A 301 11.81 20.24 -12.24
C ASP A 301 11.15 20.43 -13.63
N LYS A 302 10.11 21.25 -13.71
CA LYS A 302 9.42 21.57 -14.98
C LYS A 302 10.32 22.16 -16.07
N THR A 303 11.50 22.66 -15.72
CA THR A 303 12.47 23.22 -16.67
C THR A 303 13.51 22.19 -17.12
N GLY A 304 13.44 20.97 -16.59
CA GLY A 304 14.33 19.86 -16.91
C GLY A 304 15.58 19.79 -16.03
N ASN A 305 15.70 20.62 -14.99
CA ASN A 305 16.85 20.54 -14.08
C ASN A 305 16.67 19.37 -13.13
N VAL A 306 17.66 18.49 -13.05
CA VAL A 306 17.69 17.39 -12.08
C VAL A 306 17.88 17.96 -10.68
N VAL A 307 16.90 17.74 -9.80
CA VAL A 307 16.90 18.17 -8.39
C VAL A 307 17.26 17.03 -7.43
N ALA A 308 17.11 15.78 -7.87
CA ALA A 308 17.58 14.60 -7.15
C ALA A 308 17.83 13.43 -8.11
N SER A 309 18.69 12.49 -7.73
CA SER A 309 19.00 11.30 -8.51
C SER A 309 19.48 10.17 -7.61
N GLY A 310 19.33 8.94 -8.07
CA GLY A 310 19.89 7.74 -7.46
C GLY A 310 20.19 6.69 -8.52
N GLY A 311 21.03 5.72 -8.17
CA GLY A 311 21.58 4.76 -9.12
C GLY A 311 22.89 4.15 -8.63
N GLY A 312 23.55 3.40 -9.52
CA GLY A 312 24.81 2.70 -9.21
C GLY A 312 24.63 1.55 -8.21
N TYR A 313 23.48 0.89 -8.23
CA TYR A 313 23.17 -0.21 -7.33
C TYR A 313 24.00 -1.46 -7.69
N THR A 314 24.46 -2.19 -6.67
CA THR A 314 25.27 -3.41 -6.86
C THR A 314 24.64 -4.65 -6.26
N ASP A 315 23.72 -4.49 -5.32
CA ASP A 315 23.09 -5.61 -4.64
C ASP A 315 21.81 -6.00 -5.39
N LYS A 316 21.75 -7.27 -5.77
CA LYS A 316 20.62 -7.87 -6.51
C LYS A 316 19.42 -8.02 -5.59
N MET A 317 18.21 -7.92 -6.13
CA MET A 317 16.94 -8.14 -5.40
C MET A 317 16.89 -7.36 -4.07
N THR A 318 17.45 -6.14 -4.07
CA THR A 318 17.66 -5.36 -2.85
C THR A 318 16.84 -4.08 -2.91
N ARG A 319 16.22 -3.75 -1.77
CA ARG A 319 15.40 -2.54 -1.61
C ARG A 319 16.25 -1.39 -1.10
N TYR A 320 16.24 -0.29 -1.85
CA TYR A 320 16.89 0.97 -1.52
C TYR A 320 15.83 2.03 -1.27
N ILE A 321 15.84 2.60 -0.06
CA ILE A 321 14.93 3.67 0.33
C ILE A 321 15.75 4.95 0.50
N GLN A 322 15.41 5.99 -0.26
CA GLN A 322 16.04 7.29 -0.17
C GLN A 322 15.00 8.39 0.08
N ASP A 323 15.17 9.12 1.18
CA ASP A 323 14.39 10.32 1.45
C ASP A 323 14.93 11.49 0.60
N VAL A 324 14.06 12.10 -0.20
CA VAL A 324 14.38 13.24 -1.07
C VAL A 324 13.56 14.44 -0.63
N CYS A 325 14.25 15.57 -0.47
CA CYS A 325 13.62 16.84 -0.14
C CYS A 325 13.25 17.62 -1.42
N LEU A 326 11.96 17.79 -1.67
CA LEU A 326 11.46 18.60 -2.78
C LEU A 326 10.75 19.86 -2.27
N GLU A 327 10.75 20.93 -3.07
CA GLU A 327 9.98 22.12 -2.74
C GLU A 327 8.49 21.84 -2.94
N ILE A 328 7.66 22.21 -1.95
CA ILE A 328 6.19 22.14 -2.10
C ILE A 328 5.70 23.05 -3.25
N GLU A 329 4.53 22.71 -3.79
CA GLU A 329 3.84 23.47 -4.85
C GLU A 329 4.57 23.55 -6.20
N ARG A 330 5.63 22.77 -6.42
CA ARG A 330 6.30 22.62 -7.72
C ARG A 330 5.92 21.33 -8.43
N ILE A 331 6.09 21.32 -9.75
CA ILE A 331 5.90 20.13 -10.60
C ILE A 331 7.27 19.52 -10.86
N TYR A 332 7.33 18.20 -10.65
CA TYR A 332 8.51 17.39 -10.89
C TYR A 332 8.17 16.22 -11.81
N THR A 333 9.16 15.81 -12.60
CA THR A 333 9.13 14.61 -13.41
C THR A 333 10.04 13.58 -12.74
N PHE A 334 9.49 12.43 -12.37
CA PHE A 334 10.29 11.27 -11.99
C PHE A 334 10.56 10.44 -13.24
N SER A 335 11.84 10.24 -13.54
CA SER A 335 12.30 9.42 -14.65
C SER A 335 13.15 8.30 -14.09
N ILE A 336 12.76 7.07 -14.38
CA ILE A 336 13.53 5.88 -14.07
C ILE A 336 13.96 5.25 -15.39
N SER A 337 15.21 4.84 -15.46
CA SER A 337 15.80 4.17 -16.61
C SER A 337 16.26 2.78 -16.20
N ASP A 338 15.99 1.86 -17.11
CA ASP A 338 16.48 0.50 -17.14
C ASP A 338 17.19 0.37 -18.50
N THR A 339 18.46 -0.03 -18.47
CA THR A 339 19.35 0.02 -19.62
C THR A 339 19.17 -1.18 -20.55
N TYR A 340 18.84 -2.36 -20.04
CA TYR A 340 18.57 -3.55 -20.85
C TYR A 340 17.10 -3.66 -21.27
N GLY A 341 16.20 -2.89 -20.64
CA GLY A 341 14.82 -2.72 -21.07
C GLY A 341 13.96 -3.96 -20.83
N ASP A 342 14.40 -4.83 -19.92
CA ASP A 342 13.71 -6.02 -19.43
C ASP A 342 12.75 -5.74 -18.28
N ARG A 343 12.65 -4.47 -17.88
CA ARG A 343 11.81 -3.89 -16.82
C ARG A 343 12.34 -4.20 -15.43
N ILE A 344 12.12 -3.23 -14.55
CA ILE A 344 12.56 -3.16 -13.14
C ILE A 344 11.85 -4.21 -12.24
N CYS A 345 11.09 -5.13 -12.81
CA CYS A 345 10.43 -6.18 -12.04
C CYS A 345 10.29 -7.52 -12.78
N CYS A 346 10.72 -8.56 -12.06
CA CYS A 346 10.21 -9.92 -12.09
C CYS A 346 10.34 -10.68 -13.42
N GLU A 347 11.47 -11.39 -13.53
CA GLU A 347 11.74 -12.66 -14.25
C GLU A 347 12.98 -12.58 -15.15
N TYR A 348 14.15 -12.81 -14.55
CA TYR A 348 15.12 -13.83 -14.99
C TYR A 348 15.93 -14.34 -13.80
#